data_AF-A0A812QPG1-F1
#
_entry.id   AF-A0A812QPG1-F1
#
_cell.length_a   1.000
_cell.length_b   1.000
_cell.length_c   1.000
_cell.angle_alpha   90.00
_cell.angle_beta   90.00
_cell.angle_gamma   90.00
#
_symmetry.space_group_name_H-M   'P 1'
#
loop_
_entity.id
_entity.type
_entity.pdbx_description
1 polymer ?
#
loop_
_entity_poly.entity_id
_entity_poly.type
_entity_poly.pdbx_seq_one_letter_code
_entity_poly.pdbx_strand_id
1 'polypeptide(L)'
;ARCGLTTCAPYLLRAWRADLEAGGVLRLGAGDVRLARLRIAAVCADEAALAGLFGLRGAAGRKPCWLCRNLVARRAEQVGVDRPGGRWHSLAHEKMESFERNMDAQIWSAVDRLAPERPNISNAAFLDLQRNTGLHVLEDSVLCNEDVRRLTPPSSTCFDVLHNFHSGGLAAYETYLFTNRLTEAGLNRAAVAELLPRDLQSLHKDRSLDSLRKTLSDCYFGEKLWRIDGSTQLSALPLLHFFAVTYMGPEKDRIPAEFDCFVTLCQRIFSLSLLQFHLQPALLDGLHELEQSHHRKFSSTYGPAAFKPKHHYALHQRDQFRQWQLALDTKACEKKHQAMKRIIEAQVTRTLSFERVVLGRMHFAERQEQKARPESWWRYSIERSSQNGAPELHCPYQTVRVGQPLVRCDQPLRMLAQDIQDTSRGLLLLGLRCSLREEINKGIYEWRITDQRLSKKVEKIAQPWRASKFWRRIANSLVTIW
;
A
#
# COMPACT_ATOMS: atom_id res chain seq x y z
N ALA A 1 -19.58 24.44 13.10
CA ALA A 1 -19.77 22.99 13.31
C ALA A 1 -18.39 22.32 13.37
N ARG A 2 -18.04 21.63 14.46
CA ARG A 2 -16.86 20.76 14.50
C ARG A 2 -17.21 19.45 13.77
N CYS A 3 -17.38 19.52 12.46
CA CYS A 3 -17.73 18.36 11.63
C CYS A 3 -16.41 17.71 11.17
N GLY A 4 -15.92 16.74 11.93
CA GLY A 4 -14.75 15.94 11.58
C GLY A 4 -15.03 14.46 11.77
N LEU A 5 -14.14 13.60 11.25
CA LEU A 5 -14.27 12.14 11.35
C LEU A 5 -14.52 11.68 12.80
N THR A 6 -13.86 12.35 13.76
CA THR A 6 -14.04 12.14 15.20
C THR A 6 -15.51 12.16 15.59
N THR A 7 -16.27 13.20 15.21
CA THR A 7 -17.69 13.36 15.59
C THR A 7 -18.64 12.57 14.69
N CYS A 8 -18.33 12.44 13.39
CA CYS A 8 -19.21 11.76 12.44
C CYS A 8 -19.21 10.23 12.62
N ALA A 9 -18.06 9.63 12.99
CA ALA A 9 -17.95 8.18 13.06
C ALA A 9 -18.85 7.54 14.12
N PRO A 10 -18.92 8.03 15.39
CA PRO A 10 -19.88 7.50 16.36
C PRO A 10 -21.33 7.56 15.88
N TYR A 11 -21.72 8.67 15.22
CA TYR A 11 -23.07 8.81 14.69
C TYR A 11 -23.38 7.73 13.65
N LEU A 12 -22.46 7.49 12.70
CA LEU A 12 -22.59 6.42 11.72
C LEU A 12 -22.65 5.04 12.38
N LEU A 13 -21.79 4.78 13.37
CA LEU A 13 -21.78 3.51 14.09
C LEU A 13 -23.08 3.26 14.87
N ARG A 14 -23.70 4.29 15.46
CA ARG A 14 -25.02 4.18 16.08
C ARG A 14 -26.10 3.86 15.05
N ALA A 15 -26.07 4.53 13.90
CA ALA A 15 -27.01 4.26 12.81
C ALA A 15 -26.90 2.83 12.28
N TRP A 16 -25.70 2.24 12.30
CA TRP A 16 -25.46 0.85 11.88
C TRP A 16 -25.58 -0.19 13.00
N ARG A 17 -25.82 0.22 14.26
CA ARG A 17 -25.78 -0.70 15.40
C ARG A 17 -26.74 -1.87 15.23
N ALA A 18 -27.98 -1.60 14.78
CA ALA A 18 -28.97 -2.65 14.56
C ALA A 18 -28.48 -3.69 13.54
N ASP A 19 -27.93 -3.25 12.41
CA ASP A 19 -27.42 -4.14 11.35
C ASP A 19 -26.19 -4.94 11.81
N LEU A 20 -25.33 -4.33 12.63
CA LEU A 20 -24.11 -4.96 13.16
C LEU A 20 -24.43 -5.99 14.25
N GLU A 21 -25.35 -5.68 15.17
CA GLU A 21 -25.63 -6.54 16.34
C GLU A 21 -26.71 -7.59 16.06
N ALA A 22 -27.83 -7.19 15.46
CA ALA A 22 -28.94 -8.09 15.17
C ALA A 22 -28.70 -8.94 13.90
N GLY A 23 -27.91 -8.40 12.97
CA GLY A 23 -27.71 -8.95 11.64
C GLY A 23 -28.78 -8.51 10.64
N GLY A 24 -28.45 -8.62 9.36
CA GLY A 24 -29.29 -8.21 8.24
C GLY A 24 -29.59 -9.34 7.28
N VAL A 25 -30.68 -9.19 6.53
CA VAL A 25 -31.06 -10.11 5.45
C VAL A 25 -30.24 -9.79 4.20
N LEU A 26 -29.33 -10.69 3.83
CA LEU A 26 -28.58 -10.65 2.58
C LEU A 26 -29.35 -11.42 1.50
N ARG A 27 -29.75 -10.71 0.45
CA ARG A 27 -30.29 -11.32 -0.77
C ARG A 27 -29.13 -11.59 -1.72
N LEU A 28 -28.80 -12.86 -1.90
CA LEU A 28 -27.80 -13.33 -2.84
C LEU A 28 -28.47 -13.60 -4.21
N GLY A 29 -27.66 -13.86 -5.23
CA GLY A 29 -28.17 -14.20 -6.57
C GLY A 29 -29.08 -15.44 -6.56
N ALA A 30 -29.94 -15.56 -7.58
CA ALA A 30 -30.88 -16.68 -7.76
C ALA A 30 -31.94 -16.84 -6.63
N GLY A 31 -32.25 -15.76 -5.90
CA GLY A 31 -33.30 -15.77 -4.88
C GLY A 31 -32.87 -16.35 -3.53
N ASP A 32 -31.57 -16.65 -3.35
CA ASP A 32 -31.05 -17.11 -2.06
C ASP A 32 -31.07 -15.96 -1.05
N VAL A 33 -31.59 -16.21 0.15
CA VAL A 33 -31.72 -15.22 1.22
C VAL A 33 -31.05 -15.78 2.47
N ARG A 34 -30.05 -15.06 2.97
CA ARG A 34 -29.28 -15.43 4.16
C ARG A 34 -29.44 -14.38 5.23
N LEU A 35 -29.60 -14.78 6.48
CA LEU A 35 -29.41 -13.88 7.61
C LEU A 35 -27.91 -13.85 7.93
N ALA A 36 -27.30 -12.67 7.93
CA ALA A 36 -25.89 -12.51 8.24
C ALA A 36 -25.70 -11.44 9.30
N ARG A 37 -24.89 -11.74 10.32
CA ARG A 37 -24.40 -10.74 11.26
C ARG A 37 -23.17 -10.07 10.67
N LEU A 38 -23.21 -8.74 10.61
CA LEU A 38 -22.11 -7.94 10.11
C LEU A 38 -21.21 -7.52 11.27
N ARG A 39 -19.90 -7.54 11.05
CA ARG A 39 -18.94 -6.97 11.99
C ARG A 39 -17.92 -6.14 11.23
N ILE A 40 -17.48 -5.05 11.84
CA ILE A 40 -16.35 -4.29 11.31
C ILE A 40 -15.08 -5.10 11.58
N ALA A 41 -14.59 -5.77 10.56
CA ALA A 41 -13.41 -6.62 10.67
C ALA A 41 -12.11 -5.80 10.69
N ALA A 42 -12.06 -4.74 9.89
CA ALA A 42 -10.90 -3.89 9.72
C ALA A 42 -11.32 -2.45 9.35
N VAL A 43 -10.56 -1.47 9.83
CA VAL A 43 -10.63 -0.06 9.44
C VAL A 43 -9.32 0.30 8.75
N CYS A 44 -9.39 0.47 7.43
CA CYS A 44 -8.25 0.81 6.58
C CYS A 44 -8.34 2.30 6.20
N ALA A 45 -7.42 3.10 6.71
CA ALA A 45 -7.33 4.53 6.45
C ALA A 45 -5.89 5.03 6.67
N ASP A 46 -5.60 6.27 6.27
CA ASP A 46 -4.30 6.88 6.56
C ASP A 46 -4.12 7.14 8.07
N GLU A 47 -2.88 7.44 8.49
CA GLU A 47 -2.57 7.67 9.91
C GLU A 47 -3.42 8.80 10.51
N ALA A 48 -3.66 9.88 9.75
CA ALA A 48 -4.39 11.04 10.24
C ALA A 48 -5.87 10.71 10.50
N ALA A 49 -6.51 9.96 9.62
CA ALA A 49 -7.88 9.50 9.80
C ALA A 49 -7.98 8.49 10.95
N LEU A 50 -7.05 7.53 11.05
CA LEU A 50 -7.01 6.60 12.19
C LEU A 50 -6.84 7.35 13.51
N ALA A 51 -5.95 8.34 13.54
CA ALA A 51 -5.73 9.20 14.70
C ALA A 51 -6.97 10.02 15.07
N GLY A 52 -7.67 10.58 14.08
CA GLY A 52 -8.92 11.30 14.32
C GLY A 52 -10.05 10.39 14.80
N LEU A 53 -10.16 9.18 14.26
CA LEU A 53 -11.19 8.20 14.59
C LEU A 53 -11.06 7.72 16.04
N PHE A 54 -9.86 7.31 16.43
CA PHE A 54 -9.58 6.71 17.73
C PHE A 54 -9.01 7.69 18.77
N GLY A 55 -8.79 8.96 18.42
CA GLY A 55 -8.16 9.92 19.32
C GLY A 55 -6.71 9.55 19.65
N LEU A 56 -5.88 9.33 18.64
CA LEU A 56 -4.49 8.90 18.81
C LEU A 56 -3.53 10.05 18.54
N ARG A 57 -2.44 10.14 19.31
CA ARG A 57 -1.41 11.18 19.12
C ARG A 57 -0.49 10.90 17.93
N GLY A 58 -0.38 9.64 17.49
CA GLY A 58 0.55 9.20 16.45
C GLY A 58 1.99 9.65 16.74
N ALA A 59 2.66 10.21 15.73
CA ALA A 59 4.03 10.70 15.83
C ALA A 59 4.26 11.82 16.87
N ALA A 60 3.21 12.54 17.30
CA ALA A 60 3.31 13.62 18.29
C ALA A 60 3.31 13.11 19.74
N GLY A 61 3.02 11.81 19.96
CA GLY A 61 3.06 11.16 21.26
C GLY A 61 4.40 10.49 21.55
N ARG A 62 4.63 10.13 22.83
CA ARG A 62 5.74 9.27 23.24
C ARG A 62 5.47 7.79 22.92
N LYS A 63 4.23 7.42 22.58
CA LYS A 63 3.86 6.08 22.08
C LYS A 63 3.40 6.20 20.62
N PRO A 64 4.28 5.91 19.65
CA PRO A 64 3.95 6.13 18.24
C PRO A 64 2.95 5.10 17.71
N CYS A 65 2.90 3.87 18.25
CA CYS A 65 1.92 2.86 17.86
C CYS A 65 1.04 2.48 19.05
N TRP A 66 -0.28 2.50 18.84
CA TRP A 66 -1.26 2.10 19.86
C TRP A 66 -1.48 0.60 19.93
N LEU A 67 -1.12 -0.15 18.87
CA LEU A 67 -1.21 -1.61 18.83
C LEU A 67 -0.05 -2.29 19.58
N CYS A 68 1.03 -1.56 19.90
CA CYS A 68 2.18 -2.09 20.64
C CYS A 68 2.28 -1.46 22.02
N ARG A 69 2.21 -2.29 23.05
CA ARG A 69 2.16 -1.86 24.45
C ARG A 69 3.49 -1.27 24.91
N ASN A 70 4.60 -1.85 24.49
CA ASN A 70 5.94 -1.52 24.97
C ASN A 70 6.80 -0.73 23.95
N LEU A 71 6.20 -0.26 22.86
CA LEU A 71 6.86 0.66 21.93
C LEU A 71 6.81 2.09 22.45
N VAL A 72 7.96 2.76 22.44
CA VAL A 72 8.10 4.17 22.80
C VAL A 72 8.94 4.93 21.77
N ALA A 73 8.66 6.22 21.62
CA ALA A 73 9.47 7.10 20.81
C ALA A 73 10.86 7.27 21.45
N ARG A 74 11.91 7.30 20.63
CA ARG A 74 13.31 7.35 21.09
C ARG A 74 13.60 8.46 22.11
N ARG A 75 12.92 9.60 22.01
CA ARG A 75 13.08 10.75 22.94
C ARG A 75 12.61 10.44 24.38
N ALA A 76 12.08 9.26 24.65
CA ALA A 76 11.74 8.79 25.99
C ALA A 76 12.94 8.17 26.72
N GLU A 77 14.13 8.77 26.63
CA GLU A 77 15.38 8.24 27.22
C GLU A 77 15.26 7.91 28.71
N GLN A 78 14.38 8.62 29.41
CA GLN A 78 14.10 8.46 30.84
C GLN A 78 13.56 7.06 31.23
N VAL A 79 12.96 6.30 30.30
CA VAL A 79 12.39 4.97 30.61
C VAL A 79 13.33 3.80 30.31
N GLY A 80 14.59 4.07 29.93
CA GLY A 80 15.57 3.03 29.65
C GLY A 80 15.24 2.21 28.40
N VAL A 81 14.94 2.91 27.31
CA VAL A 81 14.61 2.31 26.00
C VAL A 81 15.77 1.47 25.48
N ASP A 82 15.45 0.28 24.94
CA ASP A 82 16.38 -0.69 24.35
C ASP A 82 17.51 -1.17 25.30
N ARG A 83 17.32 -1.04 26.63
CA ARG A 83 18.26 -1.63 27.60
C ARG A 83 18.19 -3.16 27.56
N PRO A 84 19.33 -3.87 27.72
CA PRO A 84 19.32 -5.33 27.88
C PRO A 84 18.41 -5.75 29.04
N GLY A 85 17.45 -6.66 28.78
CA GLY A 85 16.44 -7.09 29.75
C GLY A 85 15.34 -6.04 30.05
N GLY A 86 15.40 -4.86 29.44
CA GLY A 86 14.38 -3.83 29.54
C GLY A 86 13.13 -4.16 28.73
N ARG A 87 11.98 -3.66 29.20
CA ARG A 87 10.68 -3.88 28.53
C ARG A 87 10.42 -2.94 27.36
N TRP A 88 10.97 -1.73 27.40
CA TRP A 88 10.63 -0.66 26.47
C TRP A 88 11.52 -0.66 25.24
N HIS A 89 10.90 -0.60 24.06
CA HIS A 89 11.59 -0.68 22.79
C HIS A 89 11.38 0.56 21.93
N SER A 90 12.42 0.98 21.20
CA SER A 90 12.31 2.06 20.21
C SER A 90 11.78 1.55 18.87
N LEU A 91 11.57 2.49 17.94
CA LEU A 91 11.21 2.18 16.55
C LEU A 91 12.29 1.40 15.79
N ALA A 92 13.55 1.43 16.28
CA ALA A 92 14.70 0.81 15.65
C ALA A 92 15.08 -0.55 16.28
N HIS A 93 14.30 -1.03 17.25
CA HIS A 93 14.58 -2.29 17.93
C HIS A 93 14.50 -3.47 16.96
N GLU A 94 15.59 -4.24 16.89
CA GLU A 94 15.79 -5.24 15.83
C GLU A 94 14.92 -6.49 15.95
N LYS A 95 14.46 -6.80 17.17
CA LYS A 95 13.69 -8.01 17.48
C LYS A 95 12.21 -7.71 17.48
N MET A 96 11.57 -7.93 16.34
CA MET A 96 10.15 -7.63 16.13
C MET A 96 9.24 -8.41 17.08
N GLU A 97 9.62 -9.63 17.45
CA GLU A 97 8.94 -10.48 18.41
C GLU A 97 8.95 -9.93 19.84
N SER A 98 9.80 -8.95 20.15
CA SER A 98 9.82 -8.29 21.47
C SER A 98 8.69 -7.27 21.64
N PHE A 99 8.00 -6.87 20.56
CA PHE A 99 6.87 -5.95 20.67
C PHE A 99 5.62 -6.66 21.20
N GLU A 100 5.16 -6.24 22.38
CA GLU A 100 3.96 -6.77 23.01
C GLU A 100 2.71 -6.16 22.38
N ARG A 101 1.73 -6.97 22.00
CA ARG A 101 0.42 -6.48 21.53
C ARG A 101 -0.33 -5.77 22.65
N ASN A 102 -0.88 -4.60 22.35
CA ASN A 102 -1.79 -3.86 23.22
C ASN A 102 -3.23 -4.31 22.95
N MET A 103 -3.91 -4.81 23.98
CA MET A 103 -5.27 -5.33 23.87
C MET A 103 -6.29 -4.19 23.95
N ASP A 104 -7.45 -4.35 23.31
CA ASP A 104 -8.48 -3.30 23.29
C ASP A 104 -8.92 -2.88 24.70
N ALA A 105 -9.09 -3.84 25.62
CA ALA A 105 -9.40 -3.56 27.02
C ALA A 105 -8.34 -2.72 27.74
N GLN A 106 -7.06 -2.88 27.37
CA GLN A 106 -5.97 -2.08 27.94
C GLN A 106 -6.00 -0.65 27.40
N ILE A 107 -6.34 -0.48 26.11
CA ILE A 107 -6.50 0.84 25.49
C ILE A 107 -7.72 1.55 26.10
N TRP A 108 -8.86 0.88 26.22
CA TRP A 108 -10.05 1.42 26.87
C TRP A 108 -9.76 1.83 28.32
N SER A 109 -9.13 0.97 29.10
CA SER A 109 -8.71 1.29 30.48
C SER A 109 -7.75 2.49 30.57
N ALA A 110 -6.91 2.70 29.56
CA ALA A 110 -6.05 3.88 29.52
C ALA A 110 -6.87 5.16 29.28
N VAL A 111 -7.88 5.11 28.41
CA VAL A 111 -8.79 6.24 28.13
C VAL A 111 -9.67 6.56 29.34
N ASP A 112 -10.25 5.52 29.95
CA ASP A 112 -11.16 5.63 31.09
C ASP A 112 -10.46 6.15 32.34
N ARG A 113 -9.14 5.94 32.47
CA ARG A 113 -8.30 6.57 33.50
C ARG A 113 -7.86 7.98 33.14
N LEU A 114 -7.66 8.26 31.86
CA LEU A 114 -7.15 9.54 31.40
C LEU A 114 -8.22 10.64 31.43
N ALA A 115 -9.45 10.34 31.02
CA ALA A 115 -10.51 11.35 30.94
C ALA A 115 -10.86 12.02 32.29
N PRO A 116 -10.96 11.29 33.42
CA PRO A 116 -11.27 11.88 34.73
C PRO A 116 -10.17 12.76 35.32
N GLU A 117 -8.92 12.65 34.84
CA GLU A 117 -7.81 13.48 35.33
C GLU A 117 -7.90 14.94 34.85
N ARG A 118 -8.58 15.18 33.71
CA ARG A 118 -8.65 16.51 33.09
C ARG A 118 -9.08 17.64 34.03
N PRO A 119 -10.13 17.52 34.87
CA PRO A 119 -10.49 18.56 35.84
C PRO A 119 -9.54 18.64 37.05
N ASN A 120 -8.73 17.62 37.31
CA ASN A 120 -7.94 17.50 38.56
C ASN A 120 -6.50 18.00 38.43
N ILE A 121 -5.99 18.15 37.20
CA ILE A 121 -4.61 18.57 36.95
C ILE A 121 -4.55 19.77 36.01
N SER A 122 -3.42 20.47 35.99
CA SER A 122 -3.22 21.60 35.08
C SER A 122 -3.30 21.15 33.61
N ASN A 123 -3.70 22.07 32.73
CA ASN A 123 -3.77 21.80 31.28
C ASN A 123 -2.42 21.31 30.72
N ALA A 124 -1.30 21.86 31.20
CA ALA A 124 0.04 21.43 30.80
C ALA A 124 0.35 20.00 31.24
N ALA A 125 0.03 19.65 32.50
CA ALA A 125 0.20 18.29 33.01
C ALA A 125 -0.69 17.30 32.27
N PHE A 126 -1.94 17.67 31.95
CA PHE A 126 -2.86 16.83 31.18
C PHE A 126 -2.36 16.58 29.76
N LEU A 127 -1.84 17.62 29.08
CA LEU A 127 -1.23 17.47 27.77
C LEU A 127 0.00 16.57 27.80
N ASP A 128 0.83 16.64 28.85
CA ASP A 128 1.97 15.73 29.00
C ASP A 128 1.52 14.28 29.27
N LEU A 129 0.49 14.09 30.10
CA LEU A 129 -0.10 12.78 30.35
C LEU A 129 -0.67 12.16 29.06
N GLN A 130 -1.37 12.94 28.24
CA GLN A 130 -1.80 12.53 26.90
C GLN A 130 -0.63 12.15 25.98
N ARG A 131 0.48 12.90 26.03
CA ARG A 131 1.70 12.55 25.27
C ARG A 131 2.32 11.25 25.76
N ASN A 132 2.33 10.99 27.06
CA ASN A 132 2.83 9.75 27.67
C ASN A 132 2.00 8.53 27.29
N THR A 133 0.67 8.65 27.28
CA THR A 133 -0.22 7.55 26.91
C THR A 133 -0.31 7.33 25.40
N GLY A 134 0.01 8.35 24.59
CA GLY A 134 -0.19 8.34 23.14
C GLY A 134 -1.64 8.58 22.73
N LEU A 135 -2.49 9.02 23.67
CA LEU A 135 -3.93 9.19 23.48
C LEU A 135 -4.33 10.67 23.58
N HIS A 136 -5.31 11.05 22.77
CA HIS A 136 -6.08 12.27 22.91
C HIS A 136 -7.45 11.93 23.47
N VAL A 137 -7.80 12.54 24.60
CA VAL A 137 -9.18 12.52 25.09
C VAL A 137 -9.98 13.49 24.24
N LEU A 138 -10.67 12.94 23.25
CA LEU A 138 -11.63 13.63 22.41
C LEU A 138 -13.00 13.05 22.76
N GLU A 139 -13.83 13.82 23.47
CA GLU A 139 -15.13 13.37 24.00
C GLU A 139 -16.00 12.72 22.92
N ASP A 140 -15.97 13.28 21.70
CA ASP A 140 -16.72 12.76 20.56
C ASP A 140 -16.02 11.63 19.80
N SER A 141 -14.80 11.19 20.16
CA SER A 141 -14.13 10.10 19.42
C SER A 141 -14.81 8.76 19.65
N VAL A 142 -14.62 7.84 18.69
CA VAL A 142 -15.08 6.44 18.85
C VAL A 142 -14.54 5.82 20.13
N LEU A 143 -13.30 6.14 20.50
CA LEU A 143 -12.64 5.52 21.64
C LEU A 143 -13.17 6.00 23.01
N CYS A 144 -13.54 7.27 23.12
CA CYS A 144 -14.13 7.84 24.35
C CYS A 144 -15.62 7.54 24.47
N ASN A 145 -16.26 7.07 23.39
CA ASN A 145 -17.69 6.82 23.36
C ASN A 145 -18.02 5.34 23.65
N GLU A 146 -18.38 5.05 24.90
CA GLU A 146 -18.56 3.67 25.41
C GLU A 146 -19.57 2.85 24.63
N ASP A 147 -20.62 3.49 24.13
CA ASP A 147 -21.71 2.82 23.44
C ASP A 147 -21.31 2.33 22.04
N VAL A 148 -20.31 2.94 21.37
CA VAL A 148 -19.86 2.52 20.03
C VAL A 148 -18.44 1.97 19.98
N ARG A 149 -17.59 2.21 20.99
CA ARG A 149 -16.17 1.78 20.97
C ARG A 149 -15.97 0.28 20.79
N ARG A 150 -16.97 -0.53 21.16
CA ARG A 150 -16.98 -1.99 20.97
C ARG A 150 -17.30 -2.41 19.54
N LEU A 151 -18.02 -1.59 18.77
CA LEU A 151 -18.36 -1.86 17.37
C LEU A 151 -17.14 -1.70 16.45
N THR A 152 -16.20 -0.83 16.84
CA THR A 152 -14.95 -0.57 16.12
C THR A 152 -13.79 -0.52 17.11
N PRO A 153 -13.27 -1.67 17.55
CA PRO A 153 -12.16 -1.69 18.49
C PRO A 153 -10.86 -1.17 17.85
N PRO A 154 -9.93 -0.57 18.61
CA PRO A 154 -8.63 -0.15 18.08
C PRO A 154 -7.86 -1.27 17.35
N SER A 155 -7.99 -2.52 17.80
CA SER A 155 -7.39 -3.70 17.16
C SER A 155 -7.89 -3.98 15.73
N SER A 156 -9.00 -3.35 15.31
CA SER A 156 -9.47 -3.36 13.92
C SER A 156 -8.67 -2.43 13.00
N THR A 157 -7.76 -1.62 13.52
CA THR A 157 -6.86 -0.77 12.71
C THR A 157 -6.10 -1.61 11.68
N CYS A 158 -6.18 -1.21 10.41
CA CYS A 158 -5.39 -1.71 9.29
C CYS A 158 -4.41 -0.64 8.82
N PHE A 159 -3.12 -0.93 8.90
CA PHE A 159 -2.07 -0.04 8.39
C PHE A 159 -1.84 -0.34 6.92
N ASP A 160 -2.35 0.55 6.07
CA ASP A 160 -2.36 0.30 4.63
C ASP A 160 -0.97 0.40 3.98
N VAL A 161 -0.79 -0.32 2.87
CA VAL A 161 0.47 -0.36 2.14
C VAL A 161 0.74 0.97 1.43
N LEU A 162 -0.30 1.61 0.87
CA LEU A 162 -0.15 2.84 0.10
C LEU A 162 0.46 3.97 0.92
N HIS A 163 -0.05 4.27 2.12
CA HIS A 163 0.48 5.38 2.95
C HIS A 163 1.75 5.01 3.70
N ASN A 164 1.92 3.75 4.07
CA ASN A 164 3.16 3.30 4.69
C ASN A 164 4.32 3.40 3.70
N PHE A 165 4.17 2.99 2.43
CA PHE A 165 5.28 2.96 1.49
C PHE A 165 5.30 4.09 0.46
N HIS A 166 4.17 4.48 -0.12
CA HIS A 166 4.17 5.33 -1.31
C HIS A 166 3.73 6.78 -1.05
N SER A 167 2.53 7.01 -0.51
CA SER A 167 1.98 8.36 -0.34
C SER A 167 2.70 9.13 0.78
N GLY A 168 3.85 9.75 0.45
CA GLY A 168 4.80 10.29 1.44
C GLY A 168 5.33 9.22 2.40
N GLY A 169 5.42 7.97 1.93
CA GLY A 169 5.79 6.81 2.73
C GLY A 169 7.29 6.50 2.73
N LEU A 170 7.62 5.30 3.18
CA LEU A 170 8.99 4.79 3.32
C LEU A 170 9.74 4.70 2.00
N ALA A 171 9.08 4.33 0.90
CA ALA A 171 9.71 4.24 -0.41
C ALA A 171 10.21 5.60 -0.88
N ALA A 172 9.40 6.65 -0.71
CA ALA A 172 9.79 8.02 -1.02
C ALA A 172 10.97 8.51 -0.17
N TYR A 173 10.96 8.15 1.11
CA TYR A 173 12.00 8.55 2.07
C TYR A 173 13.32 7.84 1.80
N GLU A 174 13.30 6.53 1.65
CA GLU A 174 14.50 5.73 1.43
C GLU A 174 15.07 5.93 0.02
N THR A 175 14.23 6.17 -1.01
CA THR A 175 14.71 6.59 -2.33
C THR A 175 15.48 7.90 -2.25
N TYR A 176 15.02 8.85 -1.43
CA TYR A 176 15.76 10.09 -1.19
C TYR A 176 17.13 9.83 -0.54
N LEU A 177 17.17 9.00 0.52
CA LEU A 177 18.43 8.65 1.20
C LEU A 177 19.41 7.95 0.25
N PHE A 178 18.92 6.95 -0.49
CA PHE A 178 19.71 6.16 -1.43
C PHE A 178 20.26 7.02 -2.57
N THR A 179 19.45 7.87 -3.20
CA THR A 179 19.89 8.72 -4.32
C THR A 179 20.85 9.83 -3.91
N ASN A 180 20.77 10.31 -2.66
CA ASN A 180 21.79 11.22 -2.13
C ASN A 180 23.15 10.51 -2.01
N ARG A 181 23.14 9.29 -1.47
CA ARG A 181 24.35 8.46 -1.33
C ARG A 181 24.96 8.09 -2.68
N LEU A 182 24.13 7.82 -3.68
CA LEU A 182 24.59 7.68 -5.07
C LEU A 182 25.29 8.94 -5.59
N THR A 183 24.72 10.11 -5.31
CA THR A 183 25.30 11.39 -5.75
C THR A 183 26.65 11.61 -5.08
N GLU A 184 26.78 11.33 -3.77
CA GLU A 184 28.06 11.36 -3.04
C GLU A 184 29.09 10.37 -3.60
N ALA A 185 28.64 9.21 -4.11
CA ALA A 185 29.48 8.21 -4.76
C ALA A 185 29.88 8.55 -6.21
N GLY A 186 29.41 9.69 -6.75
CA GLY A 186 29.73 10.20 -8.08
C GLY A 186 28.66 9.96 -9.14
N LEU A 187 27.52 9.36 -8.79
CA LEU A 187 26.43 9.06 -9.70
C LEU A 187 25.21 9.94 -9.41
N ASN A 188 25.15 11.10 -10.04
CA ASN A 188 24.04 12.02 -9.85
C ASN A 188 22.73 11.47 -10.46
N ARG A 189 21.60 12.04 -10.03
CA ARG A 189 20.27 11.54 -10.41
C ARG A 189 19.95 11.68 -11.90
N ALA A 190 20.53 12.67 -12.59
CA ALA A 190 20.39 12.82 -14.03
C ALA A 190 21.09 11.67 -14.77
N ALA A 191 22.27 11.25 -14.31
CA ALA A 191 22.97 10.08 -14.84
C ALA A 191 22.15 8.80 -14.62
N VAL A 192 21.53 8.63 -13.44
CA VAL A 192 20.59 7.51 -13.19
C VAL A 192 19.46 7.50 -14.21
N ALA A 193 18.86 8.66 -14.49
CA ALA A 193 17.80 8.77 -15.48
C ALA A 193 18.27 8.40 -16.90
N GLU A 194 19.50 8.80 -17.28
CA GLU A 194 20.07 8.49 -18.59
C GLU A 194 20.44 7.02 -18.78
N LEU A 195 20.90 6.35 -17.72
CA LEU A 195 21.27 4.93 -17.73
C LEU A 195 20.05 4.00 -17.81
N LEU A 196 18.84 4.49 -17.54
CA LEU A 196 17.61 3.69 -17.70
C LEU A 196 17.35 3.36 -19.17
N PRO A 197 17.15 2.07 -19.53
CA PRO A 197 16.96 1.67 -20.92
C PRO A 197 15.73 2.32 -21.55
N ARG A 198 15.91 2.86 -22.76
CA ARG A 198 14.85 3.55 -23.52
C ARG A 198 13.89 2.59 -24.22
N ASP A 199 14.27 1.33 -24.40
CA ASP A 199 13.50 0.31 -25.12
C ASP A 199 12.65 -0.58 -24.19
N LEU A 200 12.58 -0.23 -22.91
CA LEU A 200 11.62 -0.84 -21.99
C LEU A 200 10.19 -0.57 -22.49
N GLN A 201 9.34 -1.59 -22.34
CA GLN A 201 7.91 -1.49 -22.55
C GLN A 201 7.23 -1.31 -21.19
N SER A 202 6.09 -0.63 -21.15
CA SER A 202 5.36 -0.29 -19.93
C SER A 202 3.89 -0.70 -20.02
N LEU A 203 3.33 -1.17 -18.91
CA LEU A 203 1.90 -1.42 -18.76
C LEU A 203 1.09 -0.12 -18.67
N HIS A 204 1.72 0.96 -18.22
CA HIS A 204 1.03 2.20 -17.90
C HIS A 204 0.67 2.99 -19.17
N LYS A 205 -0.62 2.99 -19.54
CA LYS A 205 -1.15 3.81 -20.66
C LYS A 205 -0.91 5.30 -20.46
N ASP A 206 -0.98 5.76 -19.20
CA ASP A 206 -0.98 7.19 -18.87
C ASP A 206 0.40 7.74 -18.53
N ARG A 207 1.44 6.90 -18.47
CA ARG A 207 2.79 7.31 -18.05
C ARG A 207 3.85 6.72 -18.97
N SER A 208 4.39 7.58 -19.83
CA SER A 208 5.56 7.23 -20.63
C SER A 208 6.79 7.02 -19.74
N LEU A 209 7.76 6.24 -20.23
CA LEU A 209 9.04 6.07 -19.56
C LEU A 209 9.75 7.40 -19.38
N ASP A 210 9.67 8.31 -20.36
CA ASP A 210 10.26 9.64 -20.24
C ASP A 210 9.63 10.44 -19.10
N SER A 211 8.33 10.32 -18.88
CA SER A 211 7.65 10.93 -17.74
C SER A 211 8.18 10.38 -16.42
N LEU A 212 8.37 9.06 -16.32
CA LEU A 212 8.94 8.44 -15.12
C LEU A 212 10.41 8.82 -14.92
N ARG A 213 11.22 8.91 -15.98
CA ARG A 213 12.62 9.37 -15.90
C ARG A 213 12.72 10.80 -15.38
N LYS A 214 11.81 11.69 -15.82
CA LYS A 214 11.75 13.08 -15.32
C LYS A 214 11.55 13.15 -13.81
N THR A 215 10.92 12.16 -13.19
CA THR A 215 10.74 12.13 -11.72
C THR A 215 12.05 12.01 -10.94
N LEU A 216 13.15 11.69 -11.61
CA LEU A 216 14.49 11.62 -11.02
C LEU A 216 15.24 12.96 -11.05
N SER A 217 14.67 14.00 -11.67
CA SER A 217 15.29 15.33 -11.64
C SER A 217 15.20 15.97 -10.25
N ASP A 218 16.13 16.87 -9.95
CA ASP A 218 16.26 17.46 -8.60
C ASP A 218 15.02 18.21 -8.12
N CYS A 219 14.17 18.73 -9.02
CA CYS A 219 12.94 19.42 -8.63
C CYS A 219 11.93 18.50 -7.93
N TYR A 220 12.04 17.18 -8.13
CA TYR A 220 11.23 16.17 -7.42
C TYR A 220 11.85 15.72 -6.11
N PHE A 221 13.03 16.22 -5.71
CA PHE A 221 13.64 15.89 -4.42
C PHE A 221 13.58 17.10 -3.49
N GLY A 222 12.85 16.93 -2.40
CA GLY A 222 12.83 17.90 -1.30
C GLY A 222 14.00 17.71 -0.34
N GLU A 223 13.96 18.46 0.76
CA GLU A 223 14.99 18.36 1.81
C GLU A 223 15.16 16.97 2.41
N LYS A 224 14.10 16.14 2.43
CA LYS A 224 14.09 14.83 3.11
C LYS A 224 13.22 13.78 2.41
N LEU A 225 12.76 14.02 1.18
CA LEU A 225 11.76 13.17 0.55
C LEU A 225 11.76 13.31 -0.97
N TRP A 226 11.52 12.20 -1.66
CA TRP A 226 11.13 12.20 -3.06
C TRP A 226 9.65 12.61 -3.22
N ARG A 227 9.42 13.82 -3.74
CA ARG A 227 8.13 14.52 -3.81
C ARG A 227 7.33 14.16 -5.07
N ILE A 228 6.95 12.90 -5.17
CA ILE A 228 6.03 12.43 -6.21
C ILE A 228 4.83 11.70 -5.60
N ASP A 229 3.69 11.71 -6.30
CA ASP A 229 2.48 11.07 -5.81
C ASP A 229 2.62 9.53 -5.74
N GLY A 230 1.83 8.88 -4.89
CA GLY A 230 1.95 7.45 -4.63
C GLY A 230 1.75 6.57 -5.87
N SER A 231 0.93 7.00 -6.84
CA SER A 231 0.75 6.26 -8.09
C SER A 231 1.98 6.34 -8.99
N THR A 232 2.62 7.52 -9.06
CA THR A 232 3.91 7.69 -9.74
C THR A 232 4.99 6.84 -9.09
N GLN A 233 5.07 6.81 -7.76
CA GLN A 233 6.07 6.01 -7.04
C GLN A 233 5.91 4.52 -7.31
N LEU A 234 4.68 4.02 -7.32
CA LEU A 234 4.37 2.63 -7.67
C LEU A 234 4.88 2.27 -9.08
N SER A 235 4.89 3.22 -10.01
CA SER A 235 5.41 3.01 -11.37
C SER A 235 6.92 3.21 -11.47
N ALA A 236 7.50 4.19 -10.76
CA ALA A 236 8.91 4.54 -10.88
C ALA A 236 9.84 3.62 -10.07
N LEU A 237 9.40 3.13 -8.90
CA LEU A 237 10.24 2.31 -8.04
C LEU A 237 10.72 1.00 -8.70
N PRO A 238 9.91 0.27 -9.48
CA PRO A 238 10.39 -0.87 -10.25
C PRO A 238 11.56 -0.56 -11.19
N LEU A 239 11.55 0.61 -11.83
CA LEU A 239 12.62 1.05 -12.72
C LEU A 239 13.89 1.35 -11.93
N LEU A 240 13.77 2.00 -10.77
CA LEU A 240 14.90 2.24 -9.88
C LEU A 240 15.50 0.94 -9.33
N HIS A 241 14.66 -0.05 -8.99
CA HIS A 241 15.14 -1.36 -8.58
C HIS A 241 15.94 -2.03 -9.70
N PHE A 242 15.40 -2.01 -10.92
CA PHE A 242 16.07 -2.57 -12.09
C PHE A 242 17.39 -1.86 -12.42
N PHE A 243 17.38 -0.54 -12.34
CA PHE A 243 18.59 0.28 -12.44
C PHE A 243 19.65 -0.16 -11.43
N ALA A 244 19.27 -0.22 -10.14
CA ALA A 244 20.20 -0.52 -9.07
C ALA A 244 20.90 -1.87 -9.32
N VAL A 245 20.12 -2.91 -9.60
CA VAL A 245 20.64 -4.27 -9.74
C VAL A 245 21.46 -4.45 -11.04
N THR A 246 21.12 -3.75 -12.12
CA THR A 246 21.64 -4.06 -13.46
C THR A 246 22.67 -3.06 -13.97
N TYR A 247 22.58 -1.79 -13.56
CA TYR A 247 23.31 -0.68 -14.20
C TYR A 247 24.21 0.12 -13.27
N MET A 248 24.18 -0.11 -11.95
CA MET A 248 25.04 0.63 -11.01
C MET A 248 26.53 0.28 -11.09
N GLY A 249 26.93 -0.74 -11.87
CA GLY A 249 28.34 -1.04 -12.10
C GLY A 249 29.18 -1.12 -10.81
N PRO A 250 30.39 -0.52 -10.77
CA PRO A 250 31.24 -0.47 -9.58
C PRO A 250 30.79 0.54 -8.51
N GLU A 251 29.87 1.47 -8.82
CA GLU A 251 29.40 2.47 -7.85
C GLU A 251 28.67 1.82 -6.67
N LYS A 252 28.05 0.65 -6.88
CA LYS A 252 27.43 -0.13 -5.80
C LYS A 252 28.44 -0.55 -4.72
N ASP A 253 29.70 -0.78 -5.10
CA ASP A 253 30.75 -1.22 -4.18
C ASP A 253 31.23 -0.06 -3.28
N ARG A 254 30.92 1.19 -3.65
CA ARG A 254 31.18 2.39 -2.83
C ARG A 254 30.11 2.62 -1.75
N ILE A 255 28.90 2.12 -1.97
CA ILE A 255 27.74 2.28 -1.06
C ILE A 255 27.01 0.94 -0.82
N PRO A 256 27.73 -0.13 -0.43
CA PRO A 256 27.16 -1.47 -0.39
C PRO A 256 26.00 -1.60 0.60
N ALA A 257 26.08 -0.92 1.76
CA ALA A 257 25.06 -0.97 2.79
C ALA A 257 23.75 -0.28 2.37
N GLU A 258 23.84 0.86 1.67
CA GLU A 258 22.70 1.56 1.11
C GLU A 258 22.06 0.80 -0.05
N PHE A 259 22.90 0.24 -0.93
CA PHE A 259 22.46 -0.60 -2.04
C PHE A 259 21.65 -1.79 -1.53
N ASP A 260 22.21 -2.57 -0.59
CA ASP A 260 21.56 -3.75 -0.04
C ASP A 260 20.27 -3.41 0.70
N CYS A 261 20.24 -2.29 1.44
CA CYS A 261 19.05 -1.81 2.12
C CYS A 261 17.95 -1.46 1.11
N PHE A 262 18.27 -0.64 0.10
CA PHE A 262 17.32 -0.20 -0.93
C PHE A 262 16.77 -1.36 -1.78
N VAL A 263 17.63 -2.30 -2.19
CA VAL A 263 17.19 -3.51 -2.90
C VAL A 263 16.22 -4.31 -2.02
N THR A 264 16.54 -4.49 -0.73
CA THR A 264 15.64 -5.23 0.19
C THR A 264 14.29 -4.51 0.37
N LEU A 265 14.27 -3.17 0.40
CA LEU A 265 13.02 -2.39 0.38
C LEU A 265 12.18 -2.69 -0.87
N CYS A 266 12.80 -2.65 -2.05
CA CYS A 266 12.11 -2.94 -3.31
C CYS A 266 11.52 -4.37 -3.29
N GLN A 267 12.30 -5.34 -2.81
CA GLN A 267 11.87 -6.72 -2.67
C GLN A 267 10.67 -6.90 -1.74
N ARG A 268 10.68 -6.17 -0.62
CA ARG A 268 9.56 -6.11 0.32
C ARG A 268 8.31 -5.53 -0.33
N ILE A 269 8.41 -4.39 -1.00
CA ILE A 269 7.29 -3.71 -1.65
C ILE A 269 6.63 -4.57 -2.73
N PHE A 270 7.42 -5.33 -3.48
CA PHE A 270 6.82 -6.32 -4.37
C PHE A 270 6.12 -7.45 -3.66
N SER A 271 6.74 -8.01 -2.62
CA SER A 271 6.13 -9.12 -1.89
C SER A 271 4.76 -8.69 -1.35
N LEU A 272 4.66 -7.45 -0.85
CA LEU A 272 3.39 -6.81 -0.50
C LEU A 272 2.45 -6.66 -1.71
N SER A 273 2.97 -6.19 -2.85
CA SER A 273 2.17 -6.08 -4.08
C SER A 273 1.65 -7.43 -4.55
N LEU A 274 2.42 -8.51 -4.42
CA LEU A 274 1.98 -9.87 -4.75
C LEU A 274 0.86 -10.33 -3.80
N LEU A 275 1.04 -10.13 -2.49
CA LEU A 275 0.04 -10.51 -1.49
C LEU A 275 -1.30 -9.80 -1.68
N GLN A 276 -1.29 -8.56 -2.20
CA GLN A 276 -2.50 -7.81 -2.58
C GLN A 276 -3.31 -8.48 -3.69
N PHE A 277 -2.69 -9.29 -4.54
CA PHE A 277 -3.38 -10.02 -5.61
C PHE A 277 -3.57 -11.50 -5.28
N HIS A 278 -2.63 -12.09 -4.57
CA HIS A 278 -2.59 -13.52 -4.29
C HIS A 278 -2.04 -13.75 -2.89
N LEU A 279 -2.95 -13.75 -1.93
CA LEU A 279 -2.60 -14.06 -0.54
C LEU A 279 -2.32 -15.56 -0.40
N GLN A 280 -1.10 -15.91 0.00
CA GLN A 280 -0.67 -17.28 0.28
C GLN A 280 0.20 -17.32 1.54
N PRO A 281 0.10 -18.38 2.37
CA PRO A 281 0.93 -18.52 3.57
C PRO A 281 2.44 -18.39 3.30
N ALA A 282 2.95 -19.09 2.28
CA ALA A 282 4.37 -19.04 1.91
C ALA A 282 4.85 -17.63 1.54
N LEU A 283 3.99 -16.81 0.91
CA LEU A 283 4.31 -15.42 0.59
C LEU A 283 4.31 -14.52 1.84
N LEU A 284 3.50 -14.83 2.85
CA LEU A 284 3.50 -14.13 4.14
C LEU A 284 4.77 -14.42 4.94
N ASP A 285 5.25 -15.66 4.91
CA ASP A 285 6.49 -16.04 5.59
C ASP A 285 7.70 -15.38 4.91
N GLY A 286 7.76 -15.42 3.58
CA GLY A 286 8.78 -14.69 2.83
C GLY A 286 8.70 -13.16 2.96
N LEU A 287 7.51 -12.60 3.23
CA LEU A 287 7.38 -11.18 3.60
C LEU A 287 8.02 -10.93 4.97
N HIS A 288 7.81 -11.80 5.95
CA HIS A 288 8.38 -11.62 7.29
C HIS A 288 9.92 -11.56 7.28
N GLU A 289 10.55 -12.46 6.52
CA GLU A 289 12.00 -12.49 6.37
C GLU A 289 12.51 -11.18 5.76
N LEU A 290 11.81 -10.67 4.73
CA LEU A 290 12.14 -9.38 4.11
C LEU A 290 11.90 -8.20 5.05
N GLU A 291 10.86 -8.24 5.89
CA GLU A 291 10.60 -7.23 6.91
C GLU A 291 11.74 -7.17 7.92
N GLN A 292 12.13 -8.31 8.48
CA GLN A 292 13.24 -8.40 9.43
C GLN A 292 14.57 -7.97 8.81
N SER A 293 14.87 -8.48 7.60
CA SER A 293 16.09 -8.15 6.87
C SER A 293 16.16 -6.66 6.56
N HIS A 294 15.09 -6.09 6.00
CA HIS A 294 15.04 -4.65 5.69
C HIS A 294 15.18 -3.80 6.94
N HIS A 295 14.49 -4.14 8.04
CA HIS A 295 14.56 -3.37 9.29
C HIS A 295 15.98 -3.34 9.88
N ARG A 296 16.66 -4.49 9.92
CA ARG A 296 18.05 -4.59 10.40
C ARG A 296 19.00 -3.80 9.50
N LYS A 297 18.91 -4.00 8.17
CA LYS A 297 19.73 -3.26 7.20
C LYS A 297 19.50 -1.75 7.30
N PHE A 298 18.26 -1.30 7.41
CA PHE A 298 17.95 0.11 7.56
C PHE A 298 18.56 0.70 8.84
N SER A 299 18.50 -0.05 9.94
CA SER A 299 19.12 0.35 11.21
C SER A 299 20.63 0.45 11.11
N SER A 300 21.31 -0.56 10.54
CA SER A 300 22.76 -0.53 10.38
C SER A 300 23.24 0.54 9.40
N THR A 301 22.47 0.81 8.34
CA THR A 301 22.87 1.72 7.26
C THR A 301 22.59 3.19 7.61
N TYR A 302 21.39 3.51 8.10
CA TYR A 302 20.95 4.90 8.31
C TYR A 302 20.86 5.29 9.79
N GLY A 303 21.01 4.33 10.69
CA GLY A 303 20.99 4.53 12.13
C GLY A 303 19.59 4.69 12.73
N PRO A 304 19.45 4.54 14.05
CA PRO A 304 18.16 4.65 14.76
C PRO A 304 17.44 6.01 14.58
N ALA A 305 18.17 7.08 14.24
CA ALA A 305 17.62 8.42 14.05
C ALA A 305 16.77 8.56 12.78
N ALA A 306 17.03 7.71 11.78
CA ALA A 306 16.33 7.75 10.50
C ALA A 306 14.93 7.12 10.60
N PHE A 307 14.69 6.26 11.60
CA PHE A 307 13.39 5.60 11.77
C PHE A 307 12.24 6.60 11.94
N LYS A 308 11.13 6.22 11.31
CA LYS A 308 9.83 6.92 11.35
C LYS A 308 8.77 5.97 11.88
N PRO A 309 7.67 6.45 12.49
CA PRO A 309 6.56 5.60 12.93
C PRO A 309 6.07 4.62 11.84
N LYS A 310 6.03 5.06 10.57
CA LYS A 310 5.67 4.22 9.41
C LYS A 310 6.53 2.95 9.26
N HIS A 311 7.80 2.96 9.68
CA HIS A 311 8.65 1.75 9.67
C HIS A 311 8.06 0.66 10.56
N HIS A 312 7.55 1.05 11.73
CA HIS A 312 6.93 0.14 12.67
C HIS A 312 5.50 -0.23 12.24
N TYR A 313 4.69 0.73 11.75
CA TYR A 313 3.35 0.43 11.23
C TYR A 313 3.39 -0.62 10.12
N ALA A 314 4.41 -0.54 9.24
CA ALA A 314 4.59 -1.49 8.16
C ALA A 314 4.88 -2.93 8.66
N LEU A 315 5.37 -3.11 9.89
CA LEU A 315 5.62 -4.46 10.47
C LEU A 315 4.33 -5.19 10.85
N HIS A 316 3.23 -4.46 11.03
CA HIS A 316 1.93 -5.06 11.35
C HIS A 316 1.25 -5.69 10.13
N GLN A 317 1.69 -5.38 8.91
CA GLN A 317 0.98 -5.72 7.68
C GLN A 317 0.85 -7.23 7.49
N ARG A 318 1.93 -7.99 7.73
CA ARG A 318 1.89 -9.45 7.66
C ARG A 318 0.81 -10.03 8.57
N ASP A 319 0.81 -9.64 9.84
CA ASP A 319 -0.12 -10.17 10.84
C ASP A 319 -1.56 -9.75 10.56
N GLN A 320 -1.74 -8.51 10.09
CA GLN A 320 -3.01 -7.98 9.62
C GLN A 320 -3.55 -8.78 8.42
N PHE A 321 -2.73 -9.06 7.41
CA PHE A 321 -3.12 -9.85 6.25
C PHE A 321 -3.47 -11.28 6.62
N ARG A 322 -2.71 -11.88 7.54
CA ARG A 322 -2.99 -13.21 8.11
C ARG A 322 -4.28 -13.20 8.92
N GLN A 323 -4.52 -12.18 9.74
CA GLN A 323 -5.71 -12.08 10.58
C GLN A 323 -6.99 -11.97 9.73
N TRP A 324 -6.96 -11.16 8.67
CA TRP A 324 -8.16 -10.90 7.86
C TRP A 324 -8.27 -11.79 6.63
N GLN A 325 -7.26 -12.60 6.34
CA GLN A 325 -7.17 -13.38 5.10
C GLN A 325 -7.37 -12.50 3.86
N LEU A 326 -6.93 -11.24 3.96
CA LEU A 326 -7.05 -10.23 2.92
C LEU A 326 -5.96 -9.17 3.08
N ALA A 327 -5.31 -8.85 1.97
CA ALA A 327 -4.35 -7.76 1.90
C ALA A 327 -5.04 -6.43 1.57
N LEU A 328 -5.59 -5.79 2.60
CA LEU A 328 -6.30 -4.52 2.50
C LEU A 328 -5.35 -3.34 2.20
N ASP A 329 -5.86 -2.37 1.45
CA ASP A 329 -5.14 -1.13 1.09
C ASP A 329 -6.12 0.01 0.81
N THR A 330 -5.63 1.25 0.80
CA THR A 330 -6.45 2.45 0.59
C THR A 330 -6.44 2.96 -0.86
N LYS A 331 -5.80 2.26 -1.80
CA LYS A 331 -5.70 2.66 -3.23
C LYS A 331 -7.05 3.01 -3.86
N ALA A 332 -8.08 2.23 -3.60
CA ALA A 332 -9.43 2.49 -4.13
C ALA A 332 -10.05 3.75 -3.50
N CYS A 333 -9.88 3.91 -2.18
CA CYS A 333 -10.33 5.10 -1.44
C CYS A 333 -9.65 6.37 -1.96
N GLU A 334 -8.34 6.33 -2.19
CA GLU A 334 -7.57 7.47 -2.70
C GLU A 334 -7.98 7.84 -4.13
N LYS A 335 -8.16 6.86 -5.02
CA LYS A 335 -8.67 7.10 -6.38
C LYS A 335 -10.04 7.77 -6.37
N LYS A 336 -10.94 7.28 -5.51
CA LYS A 336 -12.27 7.87 -5.32
C LYS A 336 -12.14 9.30 -4.81
N HIS A 337 -11.30 9.55 -3.80
CA HIS A 337 -11.03 10.89 -3.26
C HIS A 337 -10.52 11.86 -4.31
N GLN A 338 -9.57 11.45 -5.14
CA GLN A 338 -9.04 12.27 -6.23
C GLN A 338 -10.09 12.54 -7.32
N ALA A 339 -10.97 11.59 -7.61
CA ALA A 339 -12.10 11.84 -8.52
C ALA A 339 -13.06 12.88 -7.94
N MET A 340 -13.34 12.80 -6.64
CA MET A 340 -14.17 13.78 -5.93
C MET A 340 -13.54 15.18 -5.94
N LYS A 341 -12.26 15.31 -5.56
CA LYS A 341 -11.55 16.60 -5.58
C LYS A 341 -11.64 17.29 -6.93
N ARG A 342 -11.41 16.55 -8.03
CA ARG A 342 -11.51 17.08 -9.39
C ARG A 342 -12.89 17.64 -9.72
N ILE A 343 -13.96 16.97 -9.29
CA ILE A 343 -15.34 17.44 -9.49
C ILE A 343 -15.58 18.74 -8.69
N ILE A 344 -15.12 18.78 -7.44
CA ILE A 344 -15.32 19.92 -6.54
C ILE A 344 -14.56 21.14 -7.06
N GLU A 345 -13.26 20.98 -7.35
CA GLU A 345 -12.37 22.04 -7.83
C GLU A 345 -12.86 22.65 -9.14
N ALA A 346 -13.42 21.82 -10.04
CA ALA A 346 -13.91 22.30 -11.33
C ALA A 346 -15.25 23.04 -11.25
N GLN A 347 -16.06 22.87 -10.20
CA GLN A 347 -17.50 23.23 -10.26
C GLN A 347 -18.05 23.98 -9.04
N VAL A 348 -17.32 24.07 -7.92
CA VAL A 348 -17.86 24.65 -6.68
C VAL A 348 -17.17 25.97 -6.35
N THR A 349 -17.80 27.09 -6.72
CA THR A 349 -17.31 28.46 -6.43
C THR A 349 -18.03 29.14 -5.26
N ARG A 350 -19.10 28.56 -4.69
CA ARG A 350 -19.89 29.16 -3.59
C ARG A 350 -20.09 28.21 -2.40
N THR A 351 -19.92 28.74 -1.19
CA THR A 351 -19.72 28.00 0.07
C THR A 351 -20.97 27.82 0.94
N LEU A 352 -22.06 28.55 0.70
CA LEU A 352 -23.24 28.53 1.59
C LEU A 352 -23.97 27.18 1.66
N SER A 353 -23.78 26.32 0.65
CA SER A 353 -24.36 24.96 0.59
C SER A 353 -23.32 23.92 0.18
N PHE A 354 -22.05 24.15 0.52
CA PHE A 354 -20.92 23.34 0.06
C PHE A 354 -21.15 21.85 0.27
N GLU A 355 -21.47 21.45 1.51
CA GLU A 355 -21.65 20.04 1.88
C GLU A 355 -22.75 19.35 1.06
N ARG A 356 -23.92 20.00 0.91
CA ARG A 356 -25.05 19.45 0.15
C ARG A 356 -24.75 19.34 -1.34
N VAL A 357 -24.10 20.34 -1.91
CA VAL A 357 -23.73 20.35 -3.34
C VAL A 357 -22.68 19.29 -3.62
N VAL A 358 -21.65 19.20 -2.76
CA VAL A 358 -20.57 18.20 -2.88
C VAL A 358 -21.15 16.80 -2.76
N LEU A 359 -21.95 16.50 -1.73
CA LEU A 359 -22.58 15.18 -1.56
C LEU A 359 -23.48 14.81 -2.74
N GLY A 360 -24.33 15.73 -3.19
CA GLY A 360 -25.20 15.49 -4.35
C GLY A 360 -24.42 15.19 -5.62
N ARG A 361 -23.32 15.91 -5.86
CA ARG A 361 -22.42 15.69 -7.01
C ARG A 361 -21.65 14.39 -6.90
N MET A 362 -21.19 14.03 -5.70
CA MET A 362 -20.54 12.76 -5.42
C MET A 362 -21.45 11.59 -5.76
N HIS A 363 -22.68 11.57 -5.23
CA HIS A 363 -23.66 10.54 -5.54
C HIS A 363 -24.02 10.48 -7.02
N PHE A 364 -24.12 11.65 -7.69
CA PHE A 364 -24.37 11.68 -9.12
C PHE A 364 -23.20 11.05 -9.90
N ALA A 365 -21.96 11.42 -9.60
CA ALA A 365 -20.78 10.87 -10.27
C ALA A 365 -20.63 9.37 -10.02
N GLU A 366 -20.83 8.91 -8.79
CA GLU A 366 -20.85 7.47 -8.46
C GLU A 366 -21.93 6.72 -9.24
N ARG A 367 -23.14 7.28 -9.33
CA ARG A 367 -24.23 6.68 -10.09
C ARG A 367 -23.93 6.65 -11.59
N GLN A 368 -23.30 7.68 -12.14
CA GLN A 368 -22.87 7.69 -13.53
C GLN A 368 -21.78 6.65 -13.79
N GLU A 369 -20.82 6.51 -12.88
CA GLU A 369 -19.79 5.47 -12.97
C GLU A 369 -20.41 4.06 -12.88
N GLN A 370 -21.37 3.85 -11.98
CA GLN A 370 -22.11 2.59 -11.87
C GLN A 370 -22.93 2.28 -13.13
N LYS A 371 -23.51 3.29 -13.78
CA LYS A 371 -24.25 3.13 -15.06
C LYS A 371 -23.32 2.93 -16.26
N ALA A 372 -22.17 3.59 -16.27
CA ALA A 372 -21.18 3.50 -17.34
C ALA A 372 -20.40 2.17 -17.30
N ARG A 373 -20.28 1.56 -16.11
CA ARG A 373 -19.80 0.20 -15.99
C ARG A 373 -20.88 -0.73 -16.55
N PRO A 374 -20.61 -1.52 -17.61
CA PRO A 374 -21.58 -2.49 -18.06
C PRO A 374 -21.91 -3.45 -16.90
N GLU A 375 -23.08 -4.11 -16.93
CA GLU A 375 -23.46 -5.22 -16.03
C GLU A 375 -22.47 -6.40 -16.05
N SER A 376 -21.36 -6.23 -16.76
CA SER A 376 -20.34 -7.19 -17.08
C SER A 376 -18.94 -6.64 -16.81
N TRP A 377 -18.74 -5.66 -15.91
CA TRP A 377 -17.38 -5.18 -15.59
C TRP A 377 -16.47 -6.27 -14.99
N TRP A 378 -17.07 -7.38 -14.55
CA TRP A 378 -16.40 -8.64 -14.20
C TRP A 378 -16.22 -9.63 -15.38
N ARG A 379 -16.80 -9.34 -16.55
CA ARG A 379 -16.67 -10.17 -17.76
C ARG A 379 -15.47 -9.71 -18.59
N TYR A 380 -14.89 -10.67 -19.27
CA TYR A 380 -13.80 -10.45 -20.20
C TYR A 380 -14.35 -9.89 -21.51
N SER A 381 -13.72 -8.86 -22.06
CA SER A 381 -14.04 -8.33 -23.39
C SER A 381 -12.79 -8.19 -24.24
N ILE A 382 -12.96 -8.30 -25.55
CA ILE A 382 -11.95 -7.92 -26.53
C ILE A 382 -12.35 -6.56 -27.08
N GLU A 383 -11.46 -5.58 -26.96
CA GLU A 383 -11.58 -4.30 -27.66
C GLU A 383 -10.41 -4.17 -28.61
N ARG A 384 -10.63 -3.62 -29.81
CA ARG A 384 -9.52 -3.29 -30.70
C ARG A 384 -8.95 -1.94 -30.28
N SER A 385 -7.65 -1.90 -30.01
CA SER A 385 -6.97 -0.65 -29.67
C SER A 385 -7.14 0.36 -30.79
N SER A 386 -7.57 1.59 -30.45
CA SER A 386 -7.75 2.68 -31.42
C SER A 386 -6.43 3.11 -32.07
N GLN A 387 -5.29 2.85 -31.42
CA GLN A 387 -3.97 3.29 -31.92
C GLN A 387 -3.40 2.35 -32.98
N ASN A 388 -3.57 1.02 -32.81
CA ASN A 388 -2.84 0.03 -33.62
C ASN A 388 -3.73 -1.07 -34.22
N GLY A 389 -5.04 -1.06 -33.93
CA GLY A 389 -5.99 -2.09 -34.35
C GLY A 389 -5.81 -3.48 -33.71
N ALA A 390 -4.73 -3.69 -32.95
CA ALA A 390 -4.47 -4.94 -32.24
C ALA A 390 -5.53 -5.19 -31.16
N PRO A 391 -5.96 -6.45 -30.97
CA PRO A 391 -6.89 -6.78 -29.90
C PRO A 391 -6.24 -6.56 -28.53
N GLU A 392 -6.98 -5.92 -27.63
CA GLU A 392 -6.71 -5.84 -26.21
C GLU A 392 -7.75 -6.68 -25.47
N LEU A 393 -7.29 -7.51 -24.54
CA LEU A 393 -8.16 -8.27 -23.66
C LEU A 393 -8.34 -7.49 -22.37
N HIS A 394 -9.57 -7.08 -22.08
CA HIS A 394 -9.94 -6.39 -20.86
C HIS A 394 -10.41 -7.42 -19.83
N CYS A 395 -9.68 -7.51 -18.72
CA CYS A 395 -10.02 -8.31 -17.55
C CYS A 395 -10.42 -7.38 -16.39
N PRO A 396 -11.15 -7.87 -15.37
CA PRO A 396 -11.64 -7.04 -14.26
C PRO A 396 -10.55 -6.30 -13.47
N TYR A 397 -9.28 -6.73 -13.61
CA TYR A 397 -8.13 -6.19 -12.87
C TYR A 397 -6.93 -5.78 -13.73
N GLN A 398 -6.96 -6.06 -15.04
CA GLN A 398 -5.85 -5.73 -15.95
C GLN A 398 -6.29 -5.74 -17.41
N THR A 399 -5.56 -5.01 -18.25
CA THR A 399 -5.63 -5.15 -19.71
C THR A 399 -4.42 -5.95 -20.19
N VAL A 400 -4.66 -6.96 -21.02
CA VAL A 400 -3.62 -7.77 -21.65
C VAL A 400 -3.53 -7.41 -23.13
N ARG A 401 -2.32 -7.12 -23.59
CA ARG A 401 -2.02 -6.76 -24.98
C ARG A 401 -1.18 -7.85 -25.64
N VAL A 402 -1.29 -7.95 -26.96
CA VAL A 402 -0.32 -8.73 -27.75
C VAL A 402 1.10 -8.18 -27.52
N GLY A 403 2.07 -9.07 -27.37
CA GLY A 403 3.46 -8.75 -27.03
C GLY A 403 3.72 -8.53 -25.54
N GLN A 404 2.69 -8.61 -24.69
CA GLN A 404 2.83 -8.42 -23.26
C GLN A 404 3.14 -9.75 -22.55
N PRO A 405 4.10 -9.76 -21.61
CA PRO A 405 4.37 -10.93 -20.81
C PRO A 405 3.33 -11.06 -19.68
N LEU A 406 2.88 -12.28 -19.48
CA LEU A 406 2.01 -12.67 -18.38
C LEU A 406 2.75 -13.60 -17.43
N VAL A 407 2.72 -13.20 -16.16
CA VAL A 407 3.46 -13.79 -15.06
C VAL A 407 2.51 -14.37 -14.04
N ARG A 408 2.60 -15.68 -13.77
CA ARG A 408 1.81 -16.37 -12.77
C ARG A 408 2.55 -16.44 -11.42
N CYS A 409 2.01 -15.83 -10.39
CA CYS A 409 2.76 -15.61 -9.14
C CYS A 409 3.16 -16.90 -8.39
N ASP A 410 2.46 -18.01 -8.66
CA ASP A 410 2.54 -19.30 -7.96
C ASP A 410 3.10 -20.45 -8.83
N GLN A 411 3.44 -20.18 -10.10
CA GLN A 411 3.98 -21.20 -11.01
C GLN A 411 5.18 -20.70 -11.78
N PRO A 412 6.05 -21.60 -12.27
CA PRO A 412 7.14 -21.26 -13.18
C PRO A 412 6.65 -20.95 -14.61
N LEU A 413 5.36 -21.16 -14.91
CA LEU A 413 4.82 -20.99 -16.26
C LEU A 413 4.59 -19.52 -16.59
N ARG A 414 5.19 -19.05 -17.68
CA ARG A 414 5.02 -17.70 -18.24
C ARG A 414 4.59 -17.77 -19.68
N MET A 415 3.93 -16.71 -20.13
CA MET A 415 3.43 -16.62 -21.49
C MET A 415 3.66 -15.22 -22.04
N LEU A 416 4.27 -15.15 -23.22
CA LEU A 416 4.29 -13.93 -24.03
C LEU A 416 3.05 -13.94 -24.93
N ALA A 417 2.10 -13.04 -24.68
CA ALA A 417 0.88 -12.95 -25.48
C ALA A 417 1.21 -12.73 -26.96
N GLN A 418 0.61 -13.52 -27.85
CA GLN A 418 0.79 -13.43 -29.30
C GLN A 418 -0.50 -13.06 -30.01
N ASP A 419 -1.63 -13.58 -29.54
CA ASP A 419 -2.93 -13.36 -30.18
C ASP A 419 -4.07 -13.56 -29.18
N ILE A 420 -5.20 -12.91 -29.43
CA ILE A 420 -6.42 -13.02 -28.63
C ILE A 420 -7.57 -13.37 -29.58
N GLN A 421 -8.20 -14.51 -29.34
CA GLN A 421 -9.25 -15.04 -30.22
C GLN A 421 -10.57 -15.13 -29.48
N ASP A 422 -11.62 -14.65 -30.14
CA ASP A 422 -13.00 -14.95 -29.75
C ASP A 422 -13.41 -16.26 -30.42
N THR A 423 -13.87 -17.24 -29.63
CA THR A 423 -14.31 -18.54 -30.13
C THR A 423 -15.71 -18.83 -29.65
N SER A 424 -16.41 -19.76 -30.32
CA SER A 424 -17.71 -20.25 -29.86
C SER A 424 -17.70 -20.84 -28.44
N ARG A 425 -16.51 -21.13 -27.88
CA ARG A 425 -16.31 -21.67 -26.52
C ARG A 425 -15.74 -20.64 -25.54
N GLY A 426 -15.74 -19.37 -25.90
CA GLY A 426 -15.23 -18.24 -25.11
C GLY A 426 -13.89 -17.70 -25.60
N LEU A 427 -13.33 -16.75 -24.85
CA LEU A 427 -12.09 -16.07 -25.23
C LEU A 427 -10.86 -16.96 -24.97
N LEU A 428 -9.98 -17.03 -25.98
CA LEU A 428 -8.68 -17.71 -25.91
C LEU A 428 -7.55 -16.70 -26.02
N LEU A 429 -6.60 -16.80 -25.10
CA LEU A 429 -5.31 -16.13 -25.22
C LEU A 429 -4.28 -17.13 -25.73
N LEU A 430 -3.67 -16.80 -26.88
CA LEU A 430 -2.56 -17.54 -27.46
C LEU A 430 -1.25 -16.84 -27.12
N GLY A 431 -0.22 -17.61 -26.82
CA GLY A 431 1.08 -17.06 -26.53
C GLY A 431 2.21 -18.06 -26.65
N LEU A 432 3.44 -17.56 -26.54
CA LEU A 432 4.64 -18.38 -26.47
C LEU A 432 4.95 -18.68 -25.02
N ARG A 433 5.28 -19.93 -24.71
CA ARG A 433 5.76 -20.30 -23.38
C ARG A 433 7.12 -19.64 -23.14
N CYS A 434 7.29 -19.08 -21.95
CA CYS A 434 8.61 -18.68 -21.46
C CYS A 434 9.01 -19.56 -20.28
N SER A 435 10.27 -19.96 -20.23
CA SER A 435 10.88 -20.65 -19.09
C SER A 435 11.82 -19.71 -18.36
N LEU A 436 11.89 -19.81 -17.03
CA LEU A 436 12.83 -19.00 -16.25
C LEU A 436 14.26 -19.36 -16.69
N ARG A 437 15.01 -18.35 -17.11
CA ARG A 437 16.45 -18.48 -17.36
C ARG A 437 17.21 -18.14 -16.08
N GLU A 438 16.88 -17.00 -15.49
CA GLU A 438 17.57 -16.47 -14.32
C GLU A 438 16.65 -15.58 -13.49
N GLU A 439 16.74 -15.71 -12.16
CA GLU A 439 16.25 -14.69 -11.23
C GLU A 439 17.39 -13.71 -10.97
N ILE A 440 17.44 -12.63 -11.75
CA ILE A 440 18.45 -11.56 -11.60
C ILE A 440 18.34 -10.96 -10.19
N ASN A 441 17.11 -10.74 -9.75
CA ASN A 441 16.77 -10.39 -8.38
C ASN A 441 15.29 -10.71 -8.16
N LYS A 442 14.83 -10.84 -6.90
CA LYS A 442 13.40 -11.00 -6.63
C LYS A 442 12.65 -9.87 -7.35
N GLY A 443 11.76 -10.24 -8.28
CA GLY A 443 11.05 -9.28 -9.14
C GLY A 443 11.56 -8.92 -10.50
N ILE A 444 12.80 -9.29 -10.76
CA ILE A 444 13.51 -9.00 -12.00
C ILE A 444 13.96 -10.35 -12.51
N TYR A 445 13.30 -10.79 -13.57
CA TYR A 445 13.48 -12.13 -14.08
C TYR A 445 13.86 -12.07 -15.54
N GLU A 446 14.83 -12.89 -15.93
CA GLU A 446 15.10 -13.20 -17.33
C GLU A 446 14.44 -14.53 -17.69
N TRP A 447 13.70 -14.53 -18.79
CA TRP A 447 13.00 -15.68 -19.31
C TRP A 447 13.53 -16.03 -20.69
N ARG A 448 13.68 -17.31 -20.97
CA ARG A 448 13.88 -17.83 -22.33
C ARG A 448 12.52 -18.00 -23.00
N ILE A 449 12.33 -17.35 -24.13
CA ILE A 449 11.17 -17.57 -25.00
C ILE A 449 11.39 -18.91 -25.71
N THR A 450 10.41 -19.80 -25.63
CA THR A 450 10.43 -21.08 -26.33
C THR A 450 9.47 -21.03 -27.51
N ASP A 451 9.71 -21.83 -28.55
CA ASP A 451 8.81 -21.97 -29.69
C ASP A 451 7.52 -22.75 -29.35
N GLN A 452 7.41 -23.22 -28.10
CA GLN A 452 6.22 -23.92 -27.64
C GLN A 452 5.04 -22.94 -27.52
N ARG A 453 4.06 -23.11 -28.40
CA ARG A 453 2.78 -22.38 -28.35
C ARG A 453 1.92 -22.87 -27.19
N LEU A 454 1.29 -21.93 -26.51
CA LEU A 454 0.31 -22.16 -25.47
C LEU A 454 -1.01 -21.52 -25.87
N SER A 455 -2.11 -22.19 -25.53
CA SER A 455 -3.45 -21.62 -25.55
C SER A 455 -4.05 -21.72 -24.16
N LYS A 456 -4.66 -20.63 -23.68
CA LYS A 456 -5.34 -20.59 -22.39
C LYS A 456 -6.70 -19.91 -22.54
N LYS A 457 -7.74 -20.54 -21.99
CA LYS A 457 -9.04 -19.88 -21.80
C LYS A 457 -8.86 -18.70 -20.84
N VAL A 458 -9.38 -17.54 -21.19
CA VAL A 458 -9.21 -16.30 -20.42
C VAL A 458 -9.76 -16.41 -19.00
N GLU A 459 -10.83 -17.18 -18.79
CA GLU A 459 -11.38 -17.45 -17.46
C GLU A 459 -10.34 -18.08 -16.51
N LYS A 460 -9.37 -18.84 -17.05
CA LYS A 460 -8.25 -19.44 -16.29
C LYS A 460 -7.05 -18.49 -16.15
N ILE A 461 -7.14 -17.28 -16.69
CA ILE A 461 -6.08 -16.26 -16.70
C ILE A 461 -6.38 -15.14 -15.69
N ALA A 462 -7.67 -14.91 -15.40
CA ALA A 462 -8.13 -13.83 -14.53
C ALA A 462 -7.53 -13.80 -13.13
N GLN A 463 -7.19 -14.98 -12.59
CA GLN A 463 -6.31 -15.19 -11.46
C GLN A 463 -5.61 -16.55 -11.69
N PRO A 464 -4.27 -16.67 -11.58
CA PRO A 464 -3.30 -15.80 -10.87
C PRO A 464 -2.28 -15.10 -11.81
N TRP A 465 -2.64 -14.82 -13.07
CA TRP A 465 -1.71 -14.22 -14.03
C TRP A 465 -1.71 -12.70 -13.95
N ARG A 466 -0.52 -12.11 -13.97
CA ARG A 466 -0.29 -10.67 -13.88
C ARG A 466 0.64 -10.18 -14.99
N ALA A 467 0.29 -9.03 -15.54
CA ALA A 467 1.18 -8.21 -16.34
C ALA A 467 2.39 -7.68 -15.54
N SER A 468 3.60 -7.89 -16.05
CA SER A 468 4.77 -7.16 -15.54
C SER A 468 4.59 -5.65 -15.77
N LYS A 469 5.03 -4.82 -14.82
CA LYS A 469 4.94 -3.36 -15.00
C LYS A 469 5.82 -2.88 -16.15
N PHE A 470 7.02 -3.42 -16.24
CA PHE A 470 7.92 -3.20 -17.37
C PHE A 470 8.47 -4.50 -17.90
N TRP A 471 8.83 -4.50 -19.18
CA TRP A 471 9.50 -5.62 -19.80
C TRP A 471 10.34 -5.19 -21.00
N ARG A 472 11.30 -6.02 -21.37
CA ARG A 472 12.13 -5.83 -22.57
C ARG A 472 12.36 -7.18 -23.23
N ARG A 473 12.21 -7.24 -24.55
CA ARG A 473 12.58 -8.43 -25.32
C ARG A 473 13.99 -8.23 -25.89
N ILE A 474 14.85 -9.21 -25.69
CA ILE A 474 16.23 -9.24 -26.19
C ILE A 474 16.40 -10.56 -26.96
N ALA A 475 16.23 -10.53 -28.28
CA ALA A 475 16.21 -11.73 -29.12
C ALA A 475 15.21 -12.80 -28.60
N ASN A 476 15.73 -13.95 -28.14
CA ASN A 476 14.98 -15.07 -27.58
C ASN A 476 14.87 -15.02 -26.05
N SER A 477 15.28 -13.91 -25.44
CA SER A 477 15.09 -13.61 -24.02
C SER A 477 14.04 -12.53 -23.81
N LEU A 478 13.40 -12.58 -22.65
CA LEU A 478 12.44 -11.60 -22.16
C LEU A 478 12.85 -11.25 -20.73
N VAL A 479 13.05 -9.97 -20.45
CA VAL A 479 13.27 -9.47 -19.08
C VAL A 479 11.97 -8.86 -18.58
N THR A 480 11.54 -9.23 -17.39
CA THR A 480 10.34 -8.66 -16.73
C THR A 480 10.72 -7.98 -15.42
N ILE A 481 10.14 -6.81 -15.16
CA ILE A 481 10.41 -5.99 -13.98
C ILE A 481 9.08 -5.69 -13.27
N TRP A 482 8.99 -6.21 -12.04
CA TRP A 482 7.85 -6.21 -11.10
C TRP A 482 6.45 -6.35 -11.71
#